data_AF-A0A1J3G2H6-F1
#
_entry.id   AF-A0A1J3G2H6-F1
#
_cell.length_a   1.000
_cell.length_b   1.000
_cell.length_c   1.000
_cell.angle_alpha   90.00
_cell.angle_beta   90.00
_cell.angle_gamma   90.00
#
_symmetry.space_group_name_H-M   'P 1'
#
loop_
_entity.id
_entity.type
_entity.pdbx_description
1 polymer ?
#
loop_
_entity_poly.entity_id
_entity_poly.type
_entity_poly.pdbx_seq_one_letter_code
_entity_poly.pdbx_strand_id
1 'polypeptide(L)'
;VEIDASNIGIGAVLMQDSHPICYISRALGPRHQALSVYEKELMAVVHAVQTWNAYLAHRPFVIKTDQKSLKFLMEQKVTTPFQHMWLS
;
A
#
# COMPACT_ATOMS: atom_id res chain seq x y z
N VAL A 1 -1.65 -3.90 -9.16
CA VAL A 1 -2.01 -3.94 -7.73
C VAL A 1 -2.99 -2.81 -7.46
N GLU A 2 -4.18 -3.11 -7.00
CA GLU A 2 -5.17 -2.10 -6.57
C GLU A 2 -5.13 -2.02 -5.05
N ILE A 3 -5.06 -0.81 -4.51
CA ILE A 3 -4.92 -0.54 -3.09
C ILE A 3 -6.12 0.29 -2.64
N ASP A 4 -6.66 -0.05 -1.48
CA ASP A 4 -7.71 0.71 -0.82
C ASP A 4 -7.43 0.80 0.68
N ALA A 5 -7.78 1.93 1.29
CA ALA A 5 -7.70 2.08 2.73
C ALA A 5 -8.97 2.75 3.27
N SER A 6 -9.40 2.24 4.41
CA SER A 6 -10.53 2.76 5.16
C SER A 6 -10.08 3.19 6.55
N ASN A 7 -11.01 3.77 7.31
CA ASN A 7 -10.74 4.13 8.71
C ASN A 7 -10.45 2.92 9.60
N ILE A 8 -10.95 1.74 9.25
CA ILE A 8 -10.89 0.53 10.08
C ILE A 8 -9.89 -0.51 9.59
N GLY A 9 -9.42 -0.39 8.35
CA GLY A 9 -8.69 -1.46 7.68
C GLY A 9 -8.03 -1.01 6.39
N ILE A 10 -7.07 -1.79 5.94
CA ILE A 10 -6.41 -1.64 4.63
C ILE A 10 -6.65 -2.88 3.78
N GLY A 11 -6.69 -2.69 2.47
CA GLY A 11 -6.91 -3.74 1.49
C GLY A 11 -6.00 -3.60 0.29
N ALA A 12 -5.69 -4.74 -0.34
CA ALA A 12 -5.01 -4.76 -1.62
C ALA A 12 -5.51 -5.93 -2.46
N VAL A 13 -5.57 -5.74 -3.79
CA VAL A 13 -5.91 -6.78 -4.76
C VAL A 13 -4.81 -6.85 -5.81
N LEU A 14 -4.26 -8.05 -6.00
CA LEU A 14 -3.34 -8.33 -7.10
C LEU A 14 -4.17 -8.76 -8.31
N MET A 15 -4.12 -7.95 -9.36
CA MET A 15 -4.80 -8.19 -10.63
C MET A 15 -3.77 -8.61 -11.68
N GLN A 16 -4.08 -9.66 -12.45
CA GLN A 16 -3.34 -10.07 -13.63
C GLN A 16 -4.34 -10.29 -14.77
N ASP A 17 -4.14 -9.65 -15.91
CA ASP A 17 -5.04 -9.75 -17.08
C ASP A 17 -6.52 -9.49 -16.74
N SER A 18 -6.76 -8.46 -15.91
CA SER A 18 -8.09 -8.11 -15.37
C SER A 18 -8.75 -9.18 -14.48
N HIS A 19 -7.99 -10.20 -14.07
CA HIS A 19 -8.42 -11.24 -13.15
C HIS A 19 -7.74 -11.06 -11.78
N PRO A 20 -8.50 -11.03 -10.68
CA PRO A 20 -7.92 -10.98 -9.34
C PRO A 20 -7.32 -12.35 -8.98
N ILE A 21 -6.04 -12.35 -8.61
CA ILE A 21 -5.30 -13.59 -8.27
C ILE A 21 -4.99 -13.68 -6.78
N CYS A 22 -4.86 -12.56 -6.08
CA CYS A 22 -4.62 -12.52 -4.63
C CYS A 22 -5.34 -11.33 -4.00
N TYR A 23 -5.73 -11.51 -2.74
CA TYR A 23 -6.41 -10.49 -1.94
C TYR A 23 -5.72 -10.36 -0.58
N ILE A 24 -5.61 -9.13 -0.11
CA ILE A 24 -5.16 -8.80 1.24
C ILE A 24 -6.25 -7.95 1.87
N SER A 25 -6.61 -8.28 3.11
CA SER A 25 -7.45 -7.46 3.95
C SER A 25 -6.89 -7.52 5.37
N ARG A 26 -6.63 -6.36 5.98
CA ARG A 26 -6.09 -6.27 7.33
C ARG A 26 -6.80 -5.19 8.12
N ALA A 27 -7.33 -5.56 9.27
CA ALA A 27 -7.85 -4.61 10.23
C ALA A 27 -6.71 -3.76 10.82
N LEU A 28 -6.96 -2.45 10.97
CA LEU A 28 -6.04 -1.53 11.61
C LEU A 28 -6.31 -1.51 13.11
N GLY A 29 -5.25 -1.62 13.92
CA GLY A 29 -5.34 -1.38 15.36
C GLY A 29 -5.53 0.11 15.67
N PRO A 30 -5.93 0.49 16.90
CA PRO A 30 -6.30 1.87 17.25
C PRO A 30 -5.25 2.93 16.88
N ARG A 31 -3.96 2.59 17.07
CA ARG A 31 -2.83 3.45 16.70
C ARG A 31 -2.77 3.73 15.20
N HIS A 32 -3.03 2.72 14.37
CA HIS A 32 -2.97 2.86 12.91
C HIS A 32 -4.26 3.44 12.32
N GLN A 33 -5.40 3.33 13.02
CA GLN A 33 -6.63 4.02 12.64
C GLN A 33 -6.50 5.54 12.76
N ALA A 34 -5.66 6.04 13.67
CA ALA A 34 -5.39 7.47 13.84
C ALA A 34 -4.49 8.06 12.74
N LEU A 35 -3.91 7.23 11.87
CA LEU A 35 -3.10 7.70 10.75
C LEU A 35 -3.95 8.40 9.68
N SER A 36 -3.32 9.27 8.91
CA SER A 36 -3.94 9.87 7.72
C SER A 36 -4.28 8.80 6.67
N VAL A 37 -5.24 9.10 5.78
CA VAL A 37 -5.60 8.21 4.65
C VAL A 37 -4.36 7.89 3.80
N TYR A 38 -3.53 8.90 3.55
CA TYR A 38 -2.25 8.73 2.85
C TYR A 38 -1.32 7.72 3.52
N GLU A 39 -1.10 7.81 4.84
CA GLU A 39 -0.24 6.87 5.57
C GLU A 39 -0.82 5.46 5.59
N LYS A 40 -2.14 5.32 5.65
CA LYS A 40 -2.82 4.01 5.61
C LYS A 40 -2.68 3.36 4.24
N GLU A 41 -2.87 4.11 3.16
CA GLU A 41 -2.67 3.56 1.82
C GLU A 41 -1.21 3.26 1.53
N LEU A 42 -0.27 4.09 2.02
CA LEU A 42 1.15 3.77 1.93
C LEU A 42 1.47 2.46 2.67
N MET A 43 0.91 2.28 3.87
CA MET A 43 1.05 1.02 4.62
C MET A 43 0.48 -0.16 3.82
N ALA A 44 -0.66 0.01 3.16
CA ALA A 44 -1.26 -1.01 2.31
C ALA A 44 -0.36 -1.37 1.11
N VAL A 45 0.24 -0.37 0.46
CA VAL A 45 1.24 -0.56 -0.61
C VAL A 45 2.43 -1.38 -0.11
N VAL A 46 3.08 -0.94 0.98
CA VAL A 46 4.26 -1.61 1.52
C VAL A 46 3.92 -3.04 1.91
N HIS A 47 2.77 -3.24 2.57
CA HIS A 47 2.32 -4.56 2.98
C HIS A 47 2.03 -5.48 1.79
N ALA A 48 1.40 -4.97 0.73
CA ALA A 48 1.13 -5.72 -0.50
C ALA A 48 2.43 -6.13 -1.21
N VAL A 49 3.40 -5.21 -1.31
CA VAL A 49 4.70 -5.48 -1.95
C VAL A 49 5.51 -6.52 -1.18
N GLN A 50 5.54 -6.42 0.16
CA GLN A 50 6.22 -7.40 1.01
C GLN A 50 5.55 -8.78 0.92
N THR A 51 4.22 -8.83 0.97
CA THR A 51 3.47 -10.10 0.94
C THR A 51 3.59 -10.79 -0.41
N TRP A 52 3.55 -10.03 -1.51
CA TRP A 52 3.60 -10.56 -2.87
C TRP A 52 4.97 -10.38 -3.51
N ASN A 53 6.04 -10.31 -2.71
CA ASN A 53 7.40 -10.13 -3.22
C ASN A 53 7.75 -11.20 -4.28
N ALA A 54 7.35 -12.45 -4.08
CA ALA A 54 7.54 -13.53 -5.05
C ALA A 54 6.86 -13.26 -6.41
N TYR A 55 5.75 -12.53 -6.44
CA TYR A 55 5.04 -12.17 -7.67
C TYR A 55 5.57 -10.87 -8.30
N LEU A 56 5.97 -9.91 -7.46
CA LEU A 56 6.26 -8.54 -7.88
C LEU A 56 7.76 -8.26 -8.08
N ALA A 57 8.67 -9.05 -7.50
CA ALA A 57 10.11 -8.80 -7.57
C ALA A 57 10.69 -8.89 -8.99
N HIS A 58 10.08 -9.71 -9.86
CA HIS A 58 10.66 -10.06 -11.15
C HIS A 58 10.06 -9.31 -12.34
N ARG A 59 9.01 -8.50 -12.12
CA ARG A 59 8.32 -7.79 -13.19
C ARG A 59 7.90 -6.39 -12.76
N PRO A 60 8.00 -5.38 -13.65
CA PRO A 60 7.38 -4.10 -13.42
C PRO A 60 5.88 -4.29 -13.18
N PHE A 61 5.34 -3.59 -12.19
CA PHE A 61 3.92 -3.61 -11.88
C PHE A 61 3.41 -2.18 -11.65
N VAL A 62 2.10 -2.01 -11.84
CA VAL A 62 1.42 -0.73 -11.62
C VAL A 62 0.60 -0.81 -10.35
N ILE A 63 0.75 0.19 -9.50
CA ILE A 63 -0.09 0.41 -8.33
C ILE A 63 -1.21 1.38 -8.73
N LYS A 64 -2.45 0.98 -8.49
CA LYS A 64 -3.64 1.83 -8.61
C LYS A 64 -4.14 2.13 -7.19
N THR A 65 -4.33 3.41 -6.91
CA THR A 65 -4.80 3.97 -5.64
C THR A 65 -5.63 5.20 -5.99
N ASP A 66 -6.66 5.47 -5.20
CA ASP A 66 -7.47 6.68 -5.27
C ASP A 66 -6.81 7.90 -4.59
N GLN A 67 -5.81 7.67 -3.72
CA GLN A 67 -5.02 8.74 -3.12
C GLN A 67 -4.00 9.36 -4.09
N LYS A 68 -4.36 10.53 -4.61
CA LYS A 68 -3.52 11.36 -5.50
C LYS A 68 -2.15 11.69 -4.91
N SER A 69 -2.02 11.79 -3.59
CA SER A 69 -0.76 12.08 -2.90
C SER A 69 0.31 10.99 -3.08
N LEU A 70 -0.09 9.73 -3.34
CA LEU A 70 0.82 8.61 -3.58
C LEU A 70 1.38 8.59 -5.00
N LYS A 71 0.82 9.37 -5.93
CA LYS A 71 1.32 9.46 -7.30
C LYS A 71 2.78 9.95 -7.35
N PHE A 72 3.15 10.80 -6.41
CA PHE A 72 4.50 11.37 -6.28
C PHE A 72 5.36 10.60 -5.27
N LEU A 73 5.00 9.37 -4.88
CA LEU A 73 5.74 8.61 -3.88
C LEU A 73 7.22 8.46 -4.22
N MET A 74 7.56 8.27 -5.50
CA MET A 74 8.95 8.16 -5.97
C MET A 74 9.71 9.49 -5.95
N GLU A 75 9.00 10.61 -5.97
CA GLU A 75 9.56 11.97 -5.93
C GLU A 75 9.51 12.56 -4.50
N GLN A 76 8.75 11.94 -3.60
CA GLN A 76 8.59 12.37 -2.23
C GLN A 76 9.87 12.15 -1.45
N LYS A 77 10.43 13.23 -0.91
CA LYS A 77 11.41 13.14 0.16
C LYS A 77 10.75 12.46 1.36
N VAL A 78 11.44 11.47 1.91
CA VAL A 78 11.08 10.86 3.19
C VAL A 78 11.07 11.98 4.22
N THR A 79 9.87 12.33 4.68
CA THR A 79 9.64 13.54 5.48
C THR A 79 8.94 13.23 6.79
N THR A 80 8.30 12.08 6.90
CA THR A 80 7.61 11.66 8.13
C THR A 80 8.40 10.56 8.84
N PRO A 81 8.50 10.60 10.19
CA PRO A 81 9.09 9.51 10.97
C PRO A 81 8.44 8.14 10.66
N PHE A 82 7.17 8.15 10.26
CA PHE A 82 6.45 6.95 9.83
C PHE A 82 7.03 6.35 8.55
N GLN A 83 7.35 7.14 7.51
CA GLN A 83 8.01 6.62 6.30
C GLN A 83 9.42 6.07 6.58
N HIS A 84 10.16 6.69 7.51
CA HIS A 84 11.49 6.19 7.90
C HIS A 84 11.44 4.79 8.51
N MET A 85 10.39 4.44 9.27
CA MET A 85 10.20 3.12 9.88
C MET A 85 10.11 1.98 8.86
N TRP A 86 9.69 2.27 7.62
CA TRP A 86 9.52 1.24 6.57
C TRP A 86 10.72 1.11 5.64
N LEU A 87 11.67 2.06 5.70
CA LEU A 87 12.89 2.05 4.88
C LEU A 87 14.09 1.42 5.58
N SER A 88 14.05 1.31 6.92
CA SER A 88 15.03 0.59 7.73
C SER A 88 14.76 -0.91 7.75
#